data_AF-Q75MN1-F1
#
_entry.id   AF-Q75MN1-F1
#
_cell.length_a   1.000
_cell.length_b   1.000
_cell.length_c   1.000
_cell.angle_alpha   90.00
_cell.angle_beta   90.00
_cell.angle_gamma   90.00
#
_symmetry.space_group_name_H-M   'P 1'
#
loop_
_entity.id
_entity.type
_entity.pdbx_description
1 polymer ?
#
loop_
_entity_poly.entity_id
_entity_poly.type
_entity_poly.pdbx_seq_one_letter_code
_entity_poly.pdbx_strand_id
1 'polypeptide(L)'
;LDNYGQQELADLFVNYNVKSPITGNDLSPPVSFNLMFKTFIGPGGNMPGYLRPETAQGIFLNFKRLLEFNQGKLPFAAAQIGNSFRNEISPRSGLIRV
;
A
#
# COMPACT_ATOMS: atom_id res chain seq x y z
N LEU A 1 13.82 -1.97 7.38
CA LEU A 1 12.64 -1.20 7.79
C LEU A 1 11.61 -2.05 8.54
N ASP A 2 11.71 -3.39 8.46
CA ASP A 2 10.80 -4.29 9.19
C ASP A 2 11.28 -4.69 10.61
N ASN A 3 12.55 -4.40 10.94
CA ASN A 3 13.16 -4.79 12.22
C ASN A 3 13.22 -3.68 13.28
N TYR A 4 12.81 -2.45 12.94
CA TYR A 4 12.93 -1.30 13.84
C TYR A 4 11.64 -0.51 13.87
N GLY A 5 11.23 -0.12 15.08
CA GLY A 5 10.13 0.82 15.29
C GLY A 5 10.47 2.22 14.80
N GLN A 6 9.45 3.08 14.70
CA GLN A 6 9.60 4.46 14.26
C GLN A 6 10.58 5.25 15.14
N GLN A 7 10.50 5.08 16.46
CA GLN A 7 11.36 5.75 17.43
C GLN A 7 12.81 5.24 17.33
N GLU A 8 13.00 3.92 17.25
CA GLU A 8 14.33 3.32 17.09
C GLU A 8 15.02 3.79 15.81
N LEU A 9 14.28 3.95 14.70
CA LEU A 9 14.82 4.52 13.47
C LEU A 9 15.20 5.99 13.62
N ALA A 10 14.40 6.77 14.35
CA ALA A 10 14.73 8.17 14.64
C ALA A 10 16.02 8.26 15.47
N ASP A 11 16.15 7.42 16.49
CA ASP A 11 17.35 7.36 17.35
C ASP A 11 18.59 6.96 16.55
N LEU A 12 18.45 6.00 15.63
CA LEU A 12 19.54 5.63 14.71
C LEU A 12 19.97 6.79 13.80
N PHE A 13 19.03 7.60 13.31
CA PHE A 13 19.37 8.76 12.47
C PHE A 13 20.21 9.79 13.24
N VAL A 14 19.88 10.01 14.52
CA VAL A 14 20.65 10.90 15.40
C VAL A 14 22.02 10.28 15.72
N ASN A 15 22.05 9.01 16.13
CA ASN A 15 23.29 8.31 16.52
C ASN A 15 24.31 8.25 15.38
N TYR A 16 23.86 8.02 14.14
CA TYR A 16 24.72 7.98 12.96
C TYR A 16 24.86 9.34 12.26
N ASN A 17 24.31 10.41 12.83
CA ASN A 17 24.34 11.77 12.28
C ASN A 17 23.94 11.82 10.78
N VAL A 18 22.86 11.11 10.44
CA VAL A 18 22.39 10.94 9.07
C VAL A 18 21.82 12.26 8.56
N LYS A 19 22.39 12.75 7.46
CA LYS A 19 22.03 14.03 6.83
C LYS A 19 21.54 13.84 5.39
N SER A 20 20.83 14.84 4.90
CA SER A 20 20.42 14.90 3.49
C SER A 20 21.65 14.86 2.58
N PRO A 21 21.71 13.95 1.59
CA PRO A 21 22.87 13.82 0.71
C PRO A 21 23.06 15.00 -0.24
N ILE A 22 22.01 15.81 -0.45
CA ILE A 22 22.04 16.95 -1.39
C ILE A 22 22.29 18.25 -0.64
N THR A 23 21.67 18.43 0.53
CA THR A 23 21.66 19.71 1.26
C THR A 23 22.46 19.70 2.55
N GLY A 24 22.85 18.53 3.07
CA GLY A 24 23.57 18.41 4.35
C GLY A 24 22.73 18.73 5.60
N ASN A 25 21.44 19.03 5.42
CA ASN A 25 20.51 19.33 6.51
C ASN A 25 20.14 18.06 7.30
N ASP A 26 19.73 18.26 8.55
CA ASP A 26 19.21 17.18 9.39
C ASP A 26 17.86 16.67 8.84
N LEU A 27 17.63 15.37 8.99
CA LEU A 27 16.40 14.73 8.52
C LEU A 27 15.29 14.86 9.57
N SER A 28 14.05 15.02 9.10
CA SER A 28 12.89 14.89 9.96
C SER A 28 12.74 13.45 10.45
N PRO A 29 12.05 13.22 11.59
CA PRO A 29 11.74 11.87 12.04
C PRO A 29 11.03 11.06 10.94
N PRO A 30 11.31 9.74 10.84
CA PRO A 30 10.66 8.89 9.86
C PRO A 30 9.14 8.87 10.11
N VAL A 31 8.35 8.97 9.05
CA VAL A 31 6.88 8.93 9.12
C VAL A 31 6.35 7.75 8.31
N SER A 32 5.34 7.06 8.86
CA SER A 32 4.61 6.06 8.11
C SER A 32 3.62 6.73 7.17
N PHE A 33 3.60 6.30 5.92
CA PHE A 33 2.73 6.84 4.90
C PHE A 33 1.90 5.73 4.27
N ASN A 34 0.59 5.93 4.21
CA ASN A 34 -0.32 4.98 3.59
C ASN A 34 -0.31 5.17 2.06
N LEU A 35 0.06 4.10 1.34
CA LEU A 35 0.11 4.07 -0.12
C LEU A 35 -1.25 3.86 -0.79
N MET A 36 -2.34 3.74 -0.04
CA MET A 36 -3.69 3.63 -0.62
C MET A 36 -4.23 5.00 -0.97
N PHE A 37 -4.78 5.14 -2.18
CA PHE A 37 -5.54 6.33 -2.54
C PHE A 37 -6.89 6.34 -1.84
N LYS A 38 -7.07 7.31 -0.95
CA LYS A 38 -8.35 7.60 -0.30
C LYS A 38 -9.21 8.45 -1.23
N THR A 39 -10.48 8.08 -1.36
CA THR A 39 -11.51 8.84 -2.08
C THR A 39 -12.70 9.09 -1.17
N PHE A 40 -13.57 10.02 -1.53
CA PHE A 40 -14.78 10.33 -0.78
C PHE A 40 -16.00 10.15 -1.68
N ILE A 41 -16.97 9.39 -1.20
CA ILE A 41 -18.16 9.01 -1.96
C ILE A 41 -19.32 9.95 -1.57
N GLY A 42 -20.02 10.44 -2.59
CA GLY A 42 -21.19 11.30 -2.45
C GLY A 42 -20.85 12.80 -2.34
N PRO A 43 -21.85 13.68 -2.56
CA PRO A 43 -21.65 15.13 -2.64
C PRO A 43 -21.19 15.76 -1.32
N GLY A 44 -21.51 15.13 -0.19
CA GLY A 44 -21.12 15.60 1.15
C GLY A 44 -19.76 15.09 1.63
N GLY A 45 -19.08 14.21 0.87
CA GLY A 45 -17.76 13.69 1.23
C GLY A 45 -17.66 12.88 2.52
N ASN A 46 -18.79 12.55 3.16
CA ASN A 46 -18.81 11.90 4.48
C ASN A 46 -18.52 10.39 4.46
N MET A 47 -18.48 9.76 3.28
CA MET A 47 -18.23 8.33 3.15
C MET A 47 -16.83 8.09 2.57
N PRO A 48 -15.84 7.70 3.38
CA PRO A 48 -14.51 7.38 2.89
C PRO A 48 -14.53 6.07 2.09
N GLY A 49 -13.93 6.09 0.92
CA GLY A 49 -13.63 4.93 0.09
C GLY A 49 -12.14 4.86 -0.24
N TYR A 50 -11.72 3.78 -0.88
CA TYR A 50 -10.35 3.61 -1.33
C TYR A 50 -10.32 3.05 -2.74
N LEU A 51 -9.37 3.53 -3.55
CA LEU A 51 -8.98 2.81 -4.75
C LEU A 51 -8.16 1.60 -4.33
N ARG A 52 -8.53 0.43 -4.83
CA ARG A 52 -7.88 -0.82 -4.42
C ARG A 52 -6.38 -0.81 -4.78
N PRO A 53 -5.49 -1.18 -3.85
CA PRO A 53 -4.05 -1.26 -4.12
C PRO A 53 -3.64 -2.56 -4.82
N GLU A 54 -4.56 -3.51 -4.97
CA GLU A 54 -4.38 -4.81 -5.63
C GLU A 54 -5.73 -5.40 -6.06
N THR A 55 -5.71 -6.45 -6.89
CA THR A 55 -6.94 -7.14 -7.36
C THR A 55 -7.40 -8.28 -6.45
N ALA A 56 -6.52 -8.81 -5.59
CA ALA A 56 -6.76 -10.02 -4.80
C ALA A 56 -7.93 -9.91 -3.81
N GLN A 57 -8.10 -8.73 -3.18
CA GLN A 57 -9.21 -8.49 -2.24
C GLN A 57 -10.59 -8.84 -2.81
N GLY A 58 -10.82 -8.55 -4.09
CA GLY A 58 -12.08 -8.90 -4.75
C GLY A 58 -12.32 -10.41 -4.81
N ILE A 59 -11.26 -11.20 -5.00
CA ILE A 59 -11.32 -12.67 -5.02
C ILE A 59 -11.61 -13.19 -3.61
N PHE A 60 -10.95 -12.64 -2.58
CA PHE A 60 -11.17 -13.07 -1.20
C PHE A 60 -12.59 -12.80 -0.72
N LEU A 61 -13.14 -11.61 -1.01
CA LEU A 61 -14.53 -11.28 -0.68
C LEU A 61 -15.54 -12.20 -1.37
N ASN A 62 -15.23 -12.66 -2.60
CA ASN A 62 -16.10 -13.53 -3.38
C ASN A 62 -15.78 -15.03 -3.21
N PHE A 63 -14.87 -15.42 -2.31
CA PHE A 63 -14.38 -16.80 -2.20
C PHE A 63 -15.51 -17.82 -2.05
N LYS A 64 -16.49 -17.57 -1.18
CA LYS A 64 -17.63 -18.47 -0.96
C LYS A 64 -18.42 -18.72 -2.25
N ARG A 65 -18.74 -17.66 -2.99
CA ARG A 65 -19.46 -17.76 -4.26
C ARG A 65 -18.66 -18.49 -5.34
N LEU A 66 -17.35 -18.26 -5.38
CA LEU A 66 -16.45 -18.95 -6.30
C LEU A 66 -16.32 -20.44 -5.98
N LEU A 67 -16.28 -20.79 -4.68
CA LEU A 67 -16.26 -22.18 -4.22
C LEU A 67 -17.58 -22.90 -4.53
N GLU A 68 -18.73 -22.24 -4.32
CA GLU A 68 -20.05 -22.76 -4.68
C GLU A 68 -20.15 -23.02 -6.18
N PHE A 69 -19.63 -22.11 -7.02
CA PHE A 69 -19.54 -22.31 -8.47
C PHE A 69 -18.65 -23.51 -8.83
N ASN A 70 -17.59 -23.78 -8.06
CA ASN A 70 -16.76 -24.98 -8.19
C ASN A 70 -17.33 -26.22 -7.47
N GLN A 71 -18.62 -26.22 -7.13
CA GLN A 71 -19.30 -27.34 -6.46
C GLN A 71 -18.63 -27.74 -5.13
N GLY A 72 -17.98 -26.81 -4.43
CA GLY A 72 -17.31 -27.08 -3.16
C GLY A 72 -16.00 -27.88 -3.27
N LYS A 73 -15.49 -28.13 -4.47
CA LYS A 73 -14.27 -28.93 -4.66
C LYS A 73 -13.00 -28.09 -4.46
N LEU A 74 -11.98 -28.69 -3.86
CA LEU A 74 -10.65 -28.10 -3.71
C LEU A 74 -9.59 -29.07 -4.29
N PRO A 75 -8.46 -28.56 -4.83
CA PRO A 75 -8.15 -27.15 -5.03
C PRO A 75 -8.95 -26.53 -6.20
N PHE A 76 -9.15 -25.22 -6.15
CA PHE A 76 -9.67 -24.44 -7.29
C PHE A 76 -8.92 -23.12 -7.42
N ALA A 77 -9.00 -22.51 -8.59
CA ALA A 77 -8.34 -21.24 -8.88
C ALA A 77 -9.36 -20.22 -9.42
N ALA A 78 -9.12 -18.95 -9.11
CA ALA A 78 -9.84 -17.82 -9.67
C ALA A 78 -8.81 -16.80 -10.18
N ALA A 79 -9.01 -16.34 -11.41
CA ALA A 79 -8.14 -15.36 -12.05
C ALA A 79 -8.94 -14.10 -12.38
N GLN A 80 -8.35 -12.93 -12.14
CA GLN A 80 -8.94 -11.64 -12.47
C GLN A 80 -7.86 -10.68 -12.96
N ILE A 81 -8.13 -10.03 -14.09
CA ILE A 81 -7.33 -8.90 -14.58
C ILE A 81 -8.07 -7.61 -14.23
N GLY A 82 -7.36 -6.62 -13.69
CA GLY A 82 -7.95 -5.32 -13.42
C GLY A 82 -6.94 -4.33 -12.88
N ASN A 83 -7.32 -3.06 -12.90
CA ASN A 83 -6.45 -1.97 -12.45
C ASN A 83 -6.34 -1.95 -10.92
N SER A 84 -5.19 -1.48 -10.43
CA SER A 84 -4.87 -1.22 -9.04
C SER A 84 -4.09 0.09 -8.94
N PHE A 85 -4.16 0.77 -7.80
CA PHE A 85 -3.58 2.09 -7.63
C PHE A 85 -2.73 2.14 -6.35
N ARG A 86 -1.50 2.64 -6.47
CA ARG A 86 -0.61 2.88 -5.34
C ARG A 86 -0.16 4.34 -5.36
N ASN A 87 -0.31 5.01 -4.22
CA ASN A 87 0.10 6.38 -4.01
C ASN A 87 1.61 6.42 -3.74
N GLU A 88 2.40 6.06 -4.76
CA GLU A 88 3.84 5.91 -4.68
C GLU A 88 4.53 7.26 -4.46
N ILE A 89 5.44 7.33 -3.47
CA ILE A 89 6.08 8.59 -3.06
C ILE A 89 7.13 9.03 -4.09
N SER A 90 7.80 8.06 -4.74
CA SER A 90 8.81 8.33 -5.77
C SER A 90 8.66 7.33 -6.92
N PRO A 91 7.84 7.64 -7.95
CA PRO A 91 7.77 6.83 -9.15
C PRO A 91 9.14 6.84 -9.85
N ARG A 92 9.63 5.65 -10.23
CA ARG A 92 10.97 5.46 -10.82
C ARG A 92 10.95 4.34 -11.85
N SER A 93 11.86 4.40 -12.81
CA SER A 93 12.06 3.33 -13.80
C SER A 93 10.82 3.03 -14.68
N GLY A 94 10.08 4.09 -15.06
CA GLY A 94 8.96 3.98 -15.99
C GLY A 94 7.87 3.03 -15.49
N LEU A 95 7.58 1.99 -16.27
CA LEU A 95 6.51 1.02 -15.99
C LEU A 95 6.73 0.13 -14.76
N ILE A 96 7.92 0.15 -14.15
CA ILE A 96 8.28 -0.73 -13.03
C ILE A 96 7.78 -0.16 -11.68
N ARG A 97 7.71 1.15 -11.53
CA ARG A 97 7.12 1.82 -10.35
C ARG A 97 6.28 3.01 -10.81
N VAL A 98 4.97 2.76 -10.86
CA VAL A 98 3.92 3.68 -11.30
C VAL A 98 2.90 3.91 -10.20
#